data_AF-A0A965Q2J5-F1
#
_entry.id   AF-A0A965Q2J5-F1
#
_cell.length_a   1.000
_cell.length_b   1.000
_cell.length_c   1.000
_cell.angle_alpha   90.00
_cell.angle_beta   90.00
_cell.angle_gamma   90.00
#
_symmetry.space_group_name_H-M   'P 1'
#
loop_
_entity.id
_entity.type
_entity.pdbx_description
1 polymer ?
#
loop_
_entity_poly.entity_id
_entity_poly.type
_entity_poly.pdbx_seq_one_letter_code
_entity_poly.pdbx_strand_id
1 'polypeptide(L)'
;MSRYFIPFSGRAPAALDINGHRLLIVSRDQDDIEESLSLFGADTVKSIEGEFGRDESFVALEKLADSIQGDVVIAPDDEPLEAILMDLQEELPWIQ
;
A
#
# COMPACT_ATOMS: atom_id res chain seq x y z
N MET A 1 3.02 14.07 -12.92
CA MET A 1 3.31 13.75 -11.51
C MET A 1 2.20 12.85 -11.01
N SER A 2 2.55 11.62 -10.65
CA SER A 2 1.67 10.68 -9.98
C SER A 2 1.67 10.99 -8.49
N ARG A 3 0.50 10.93 -7.86
CA ARG A 3 0.36 11.05 -6.42
C ARG A 3 0.02 9.68 -5.87
N TYR A 4 0.70 9.30 -4.81
CA TYR A 4 0.49 8.06 -4.09
C TYR A 4 -0.06 8.39 -2.72
N PHE A 5 -1.03 7.61 -2.28
CA PHE A 5 -1.70 7.74 -1.00
C PHE A 5 -1.39 6.49 -0.18
N ILE A 6 -0.95 6.73 1.04
CA ILE A 6 -0.38 5.71 1.92
C ILE A 6 -1.12 5.79 3.25
N PRO A 7 -1.67 4.68 3.74
CA PRO A 7 -2.37 4.66 5.02
C PRO A 7 -1.34 4.65 6.16
N PHE A 8 -1.64 5.35 7.25
CA PHE A 8 -0.82 5.45 8.45
C PHE A 8 -1.66 5.12 9.68
N SER A 9 -0.99 4.56 10.69
CA SER A 9 -1.51 4.42 12.05
C SER A 9 -0.64 5.26 12.98
N GLY A 10 -1.12 6.46 13.32
CA GLY A 10 -0.37 7.47 14.05
C GLY A 10 0.88 7.96 13.29
N ARG A 11 2.06 7.40 13.62
CA ARG A 11 3.34 7.81 12.99
C ARG A 11 3.95 6.77 12.07
N ALA A 12 3.46 5.54 12.09
CA ALA A 12 3.98 4.45 11.27
C ALA A 12 3.05 4.22 10.05
N PRO A 13 3.60 3.82 8.89
CA PRO A 13 2.79 3.30 7.79
C PRO A 13 1.95 2.13 8.29
N ALA A 14 0.68 2.12 7.92
CA ALA A 14 -0.18 0.98 8.17
C ALA A 14 0.25 -0.17 7.24
N ALA A 15 0.17 -1.38 7.75
CA ALA A 15 0.63 -2.58 7.08
C ALA A 15 -0.39 -3.68 7.28
N LEU A 16 -0.60 -4.49 6.24
CA LEU A 16 -1.41 -5.69 6.32
C LEU A 16 -0.53 -6.92 6.34
N ASP A 17 -0.86 -7.85 7.23
CA ASP A 17 -0.26 -9.18 7.21
C ASP A 17 -1.18 -10.11 6.41
N ILE A 18 -0.75 -10.50 5.22
CA ILE A 18 -1.47 -11.42 4.34
C ILE A 18 -0.58 -12.64 4.08
N ASN A 19 -1.04 -13.82 4.47
CA ASN A 19 -0.33 -15.10 4.32
C ASN A 19 1.13 -15.08 4.82
N GLY A 20 1.39 -14.34 5.92
CA GLY A 20 2.73 -14.22 6.52
C GLY A 20 3.62 -13.16 5.88
N HIS A 21 3.13 -12.44 4.87
CA HIS A 21 3.80 -11.30 4.26
C HIS A 21 3.20 -10.00 4.77
N ARG A 22 4.09 -9.07 5.14
CA ARG A 22 3.70 -7.75 5.60
C ARG A 22 3.70 -6.79 4.42
N LEU A 23 2.58 -6.17 4.12
CA LEU A 23 2.37 -5.40 2.89
C LEU A 23 2.01 -3.96 3.22
N LEU A 24 2.70 -3.02 2.58
CA LEU A 24 2.32 -1.62 2.49
C LEU A 24 1.47 -1.43 1.24
N ILE A 25 0.17 -1.22 1.42
CA ILE A 25 -0.74 -0.94 0.31
C ILE A 25 -0.73 0.55 0.00
N VAL A 26 -0.54 0.88 -1.27
CA VAL A 26 -0.43 2.25 -1.77
C VAL A 26 -1.44 2.45 -2.90
N SER A 27 -2.31 3.45 -2.80
CA SER A 27 -3.27 3.78 -3.86
C SER A 27 -2.88 5.05 -4.61
N ARG A 28 -3.38 5.23 -5.83
CA ARG A 28 -3.36 6.54 -6.51
C ARG A 28 -4.71 7.25 -6.46
N ASP A 29 -5.72 6.58 -5.92
CA ASP A 29 -7.00 7.16 -5.59
C ASP A 29 -7.05 7.48 -4.09
N GLN A 30 -7.32 8.73 -3.75
CA GLN A 30 -7.40 9.18 -2.37
C GLN A 30 -8.70 8.71 -1.71
N ASP A 31 -9.80 8.77 -2.45
CA ASP A 31 -11.13 8.52 -1.90
C ASP A 31 -11.26 7.04 -1.54
N ASP A 32 -10.81 6.16 -2.45
CA ASP A 32 -10.82 4.70 -2.24
C ASP A 32 -9.99 4.27 -1.00
N ILE A 33 -8.80 4.86 -0.81
CA ILE A 33 -7.95 4.51 0.33
C ILE A 33 -8.46 5.11 1.65
N GLU A 34 -9.10 6.28 1.61
CA GLU A 34 -9.75 6.88 2.77
C GLU A 34 -10.96 6.07 3.25
N GLU A 35 -11.79 5.59 2.31
CA GLU A 35 -12.91 4.70 2.61
C GLU A 35 -12.43 3.36 3.19
N SER A 36 -11.26 2.89 2.72
CA SER A 36 -10.67 1.61 3.11
C SER A 36 -9.77 1.66 4.36
N LEU A 37 -9.60 2.80 5.05
CA LEU A 37 -8.66 2.93 6.18
C LEU A 37 -8.87 1.90 7.29
N SER A 38 -10.14 1.57 7.56
CA SER A 38 -10.50 0.60 8.59
C SER A 38 -10.00 -0.82 8.29
N LEU A 39 -9.86 -1.17 7.00
CA LEU A 39 -9.31 -2.45 6.56
C LEU A 39 -7.83 -2.56 6.92
N PHE A 40 -7.09 -1.44 6.85
CA PHE A 40 -5.65 -1.37 7.12
C PHE A 40 -5.30 -1.17 8.60
N GLY A 41 -6.29 -0.97 9.49
CA GLY A 41 -6.03 -0.53 10.86
C GLY A 41 -5.38 0.87 10.92
N ALA A 42 -5.66 1.70 9.93
CA ALA A 42 -5.12 3.03 9.75
C ALA A 42 -6.07 4.10 10.28
N ASP A 43 -5.51 5.26 10.65
CA ASP A 43 -6.25 6.42 11.12
C ASP A 43 -6.13 7.63 10.17
N THR A 44 -5.11 7.64 9.31
CA THR A 44 -4.77 8.78 8.47
C THR A 44 -4.22 8.35 7.12
N VAL A 45 -4.37 9.20 6.11
CA VAL A 45 -3.73 9.04 4.79
C VAL A 45 -2.67 10.12 4.61
N LYS A 46 -1.52 9.74 4.06
CA LYS A 46 -0.47 10.66 3.63
C LYS A 46 -0.20 10.50 2.16
N SER A 47 0.12 11.59 1.49
CA SER A 47 0.46 11.57 0.08
C SER A 47 1.96 11.75 -0.17
N ILE A 48 2.46 11.08 -1.21
CA ILE A 48 3.79 11.26 -1.77
C ILE A 48 3.62 11.60 -3.25
N GLU A 49 4.28 12.67 -3.68
CA GLU A 49 4.33 13.06 -5.09
C GLU A 49 5.55 12.43 -5.76
N GLY A 50 5.35 11.87 -6.95
CA GLY A 50 6.38 11.17 -7.67
C GLY A 50 6.15 11.08 -9.18
N GLU A 51 7.16 10.64 -9.92
CA GLU A 51 6.99 10.22 -11.32
C GLU A 51 7.24 8.72 -11.41
N PHE A 52 6.25 7.96 -11.87
CA PHE A 52 6.42 6.53 -12.11
C PHE A 52 7.54 6.31 -13.13
N GLY A 53 8.54 5.50 -12.77
CA GLY A 53 9.71 5.24 -13.61
C GLY A 53 10.94 6.12 -13.36
N ARG A 54 10.91 7.04 -12.38
CA ARG A 54 12.14 7.61 -11.80
C ARG A 54 12.38 7.00 -10.42
N ASP A 55 13.61 6.57 -10.18
CA ASP A 55 14.05 5.82 -9.00
C ASP A 55 13.62 6.46 -7.67
N GLU A 56 13.53 7.78 -7.57
CA GLU A 56 13.38 8.48 -6.29
C GLU A 56 12.06 8.19 -5.55
N SER A 57 10.94 8.12 -6.28
CA SER A 57 9.62 7.89 -5.67
C SER A 57 9.42 6.43 -5.28
N PHE A 58 9.94 5.51 -6.09
CA PHE A 58 9.94 4.09 -5.77
C PHE A 58 10.83 3.80 -4.56
N VAL A 59 12.03 4.39 -4.50
CA VAL A 59 12.94 4.31 -3.34
C VAL A 59 12.30 4.85 -2.07
N ALA A 60 11.44 5.88 -2.15
CA ALA A 60 10.72 6.38 -0.98
C ALA A 60 9.68 5.37 -0.45
N LEU A 61 8.95 4.70 -1.35
CA LEU A 61 7.98 3.66 -0.98
C LEU A 61 8.69 2.42 -0.44
N GLU A 62 9.78 1.98 -1.07
CA GLU A 62 10.61 0.88 -0.58
C GLU A 62 11.13 1.16 0.82
N LYS A 63 11.66 2.36 1.08
CA LYS A 63 12.11 2.74 2.44
C LYS A 63 10.99 2.71 3.48
N LEU A 64 9.75 3.04 3.08
CA LEU A 64 8.60 2.94 3.98
C LEU A 64 8.23 1.49 4.25
N ALA A 65 8.26 0.62 3.24
CA ALA A 65 8.03 -0.80 3.40
C ALA A 65 9.15 -1.48 4.23
N ASP A 66 10.41 -1.12 4.01
CA ASP A 66 11.54 -1.55 4.84
C ASP A 66 11.32 -1.18 6.32
N SER A 67 10.77 0.00 6.59
CA SER A 67 10.51 0.46 7.97
C SER A 67 9.49 -0.39 8.72
N ILE A 68 8.63 -1.11 7.99
CA ILE A 68 7.67 -2.07 8.54
C ILE A 68 8.11 -3.53 8.33
N GLN A 69 9.29 -3.77 7.75
CA GLN A 69 9.78 -5.10 7.35
C GLN A 69 8.81 -5.81 6.38
N GLY A 70 8.32 -5.07 5.39
CA GLY A 70 7.34 -5.54 4.44
C GLY A 70 7.66 -5.18 3.00
N ASP A 71 6.74 -5.54 2.11
CA ASP A 71 6.80 -5.26 0.67
C ASP A 71 5.78 -4.17 0.29
N VAL A 72 6.00 -3.50 -0.85
CA VAL A 72 5.06 -2.50 -1.39
C VAL A 72 4.13 -3.16 -2.40
N VAL A 73 2.82 -2.93 -2.24
CA VAL A 73 1.84 -3.19 -3.29
C VAL A 73 1.22 -1.87 -3.71
N ILE A 74 1.25 -1.60 -5.02
CA ILE A 74 0.61 -0.43 -5.61
C ILE A 74 -0.72 -0.89 -6.19
N ALA A 75 -1.82 -0.41 -5.61
CA ALA A 75 -3.16 -0.66 -6.10
C ALA A 75 -3.32 -0.06 -7.51
N PRO A 76 -3.83 -0.84 -8.48
CA PRO A 76 -4.25 -0.30 -9.77
C PRO A 76 -5.43 0.67 -9.62
N ASP A 77 -5.58 1.58 -10.58
CA ASP A 77 -6.57 2.67 -10.52
C ASP A 77 -7.98 2.21 -10.92
N ASP A 78 -8.11 1.01 -11.48
CA ASP A 78 -9.34 0.43 -12.06
C ASP A 78 -9.98 -0.66 -11.20
N GLU A 79 -9.44 -0.93 -10.01
CA GLU A 79 -9.91 -1.99 -9.12
C GLU A 79 -9.99 -1.51 -7.67
N PRO A 80 -11.10 -1.77 -6.95
CA PRO A 80 -11.23 -1.38 -5.56
C PRO A 80 -10.23 -2.13 -4.67
N LEU A 81 -9.72 -1.45 -3.65
CA LEU A 81 -8.78 -2.03 -2.68
C LEU A 81 -9.28 -3.33 -2.05
N GLU A 82 -10.58 -3.46 -1.80
CA GLU A 82 -11.17 -4.70 -1.27
C GLU A 82 -10.94 -5.90 -2.19
N ALA A 83 -11.09 -5.73 -3.51
CA ALA A 83 -10.87 -6.79 -4.49
C ALA A 83 -9.38 -7.17 -4.55
N ILE A 84 -8.49 -6.17 -4.54
CA ILE A 84 -7.03 -6.40 -4.50
C ILE A 84 -6.63 -7.21 -3.26
N LEU A 85 -7.23 -6.92 -2.10
CA LEU A 85 -6.95 -7.68 -0.88
C LEU A 85 -7.45 -9.12 -0.95
N MET A 86 -8.61 -9.35 -1.57
CA MET A 86 -9.12 -10.70 -1.82
C MET A 86 -8.20 -11.46 -2.78
N ASP A 87 -7.79 -10.82 -3.88
CA ASP A 87 -6.88 -11.40 -4.86
C ASP A 87 -5.53 -11.73 -4.22
N LEU A 88 -4.98 -10.84 -3.38
CA LEU A 88 -3.76 -11.14 -2.62
C LEU A 88 -3.97 -12.35 -1.70
N GLN A 89 -5.11 -12.46 -1.01
CA GLN A 89 -5.39 -13.62 -0.15
C GLN A 89 -5.49 -14.93 -0.95
N GLU A 90 -6.10 -14.91 -2.14
CA GLU A 90 -6.31 -16.07 -3.00
C GLU A 90 -5.05 -16.45 -3.81
N GLU A 91 -4.33 -15.46 -4.32
CA GLU A 91 -3.13 -15.62 -5.15
C GLU A 91 -1.83 -15.73 -4.35
N LEU A 92 -1.86 -15.68 -3.00
CA LEU A 92 -0.68 -15.95 -2.18
C LEU A 92 -0.57 -17.44 -1.74
N PRO A 93 -0.07 -18.36 -2.60
CA PRO A 93 0.79 -19.45 -2.20
C PRO A 93 2.20 -19.20 -2.78
N TRP A 94 3.01 -18.34 -2.14
CA TRP A 94 4.34 -18.04 -2.69
C TRP A 94 5.38 -19.05 -2.19
N ILE A 95 6.15 -19.56 -3.17
CA ILE A 95 7.32 -20.45 -3.10
C ILE A 95 7.02 -21.97 -3.12
N GLN A 96 7.20 -22.58 -4.31
CA GLN A 96 7.93 -23.84 -4.42
C GLN A 96 9.39 -23.52 -4.78
#